data_AF-A0A7C4B9Z1-F1
#
_entry.id   AF-A0A7C4B9Z1-F1
#
_cell.length_a   1.000
_cell.length_b   1.000
_cell.length_c   1.000
_cell.angle_alpha   90.00
_cell.angle_beta   90.00
_cell.angle_gamma   90.00
#
_symmetry.space_group_name_H-M   'P 1'
#
loop_
_entity.id
_entity.type
_entity.pdbx_description
1 polymer ?
#
loop_
_entity_poly.entity_id
_entity_poly.type
_entity_poly.pdbx_seq_one_letter_code
_entity_poly.pdbx_strand_id
1 'polypeptide(L)'
;MSAERVAVDKSVLKRWVEKDAFVEQLVKTLEGDEEVMELLYMSNVNAVLRLGYNDHGPVHARIVAGAALELMNILLSKGIGLTSLQQGTAASIDEVKFVLITASYLHDIGNAVHRENHEFLGAMLAKDIVDRLISQVLPQSGPRRFRIRQEVLSAIYSTAMDVKPLTVEASIVRLA
;
A
#
# COMPACT_ATOMS: atom_id res chain seq x y z
N MET A 1 22.67 14.09 -16.43
CA MET A 1 22.22 14.02 -15.02
C MET A 1 22.53 12.63 -14.51
N SER A 2 23.45 12.49 -13.55
CA SER A 2 23.66 11.21 -12.88
C SER A 2 22.43 10.87 -12.06
N ALA A 3 21.86 9.68 -12.24
CA ALA A 3 20.84 9.19 -11.33
C ALA A 3 21.47 9.05 -9.94
N GLU A 4 21.05 9.88 -9.00
CA GLU A 4 21.40 9.72 -7.60
C GLU A 4 20.86 8.36 -7.13
N ARG A 5 21.73 7.48 -6.65
CA ARG A 5 21.33 6.17 -6.16
C ARG A 5 20.63 6.37 -4.81
N VAL A 6 19.31 6.32 -4.81
CA VAL A 6 18.52 6.31 -3.57
C VAL A 6 18.49 4.87 -3.06
N ALA A 7 19.02 4.63 -1.86
CA ALA A 7 18.83 3.36 -1.17
C ALA A 7 17.34 3.20 -0.82
N VAL A 8 16.76 2.04 -1.20
CA VAL A 8 15.38 1.70 -0.89
C VAL A 8 15.38 0.93 0.42
N ASP A 9 15.09 1.63 1.51
CA ASP A 9 14.95 1.07 2.85
C ASP A 9 13.89 1.84 3.65
N LYS A 10 13.65 1.43 4.90
CA LYS A 10 12.62 2.04 5.77
C LYS A 10 12.79 3.55 6.00
N SER A 11 13.98 4.10 5.79
CA SER A 11 14.22 5.55 5.86
C SER A 11 13.50 6.33 4.77
N VAL A 12 13.15 5.69 3.65
CA VAL A 12 12.40 6.32 2.56
C VAL A 12 11.03 6.76 3.07
N LEU A 13 10.25 5.85 3.67
CA LEU A 13 8.95 6.20 4.23
C LEU A 13 9.09 7.23 5.35
N LYS A 14 10.14 7.13 6.18
CA LYS A 14 10.41 8.12 7.23
C LYS A 14 10.55 9.54 6.66
N ARG A 15 11.28 9.73 5.57
CA ARG A 15 11.39 11.03 4.90
C ARG A 15 10.05 11.55 4.37
N TRP A 16 9.17 10.64 3.92
CA TRP A 16 7.82 11.00 3.50
C TRP A 16 6.94 11.43 4.67
N VAL A 17 7.00 10.70 5.79
CA VAL A 17 6.31 11.04 7.04
C VAL A 17 6.74 12.42 7.54
N GLU A 18 8.04 12.74 7.50
CA GLU A 18 8.56 14.04 7.97
C GLU A 18 8.14 15.23 7.11
N LYS A 19 7.87 15.03 5.81
CA LYS A 19 7.58 16.12 4.86
C LYS A 19 6.11 16.28 4.48
N ASP A 20 5.27 15.30 4.80
CA ASP A 20 3.89 15.22 4.31
C ASP A 20 2.93 14.79 5.43
N ALA A 21 2.15 15.75 5.93
CA ALA A 21 1.24 15.55 7.05
C ALA A 21 0.15 14.49 6.77
N PHE A 22 -0.27 14.33 5.50
CA PHE A 22 -1.23 13.30 5.15
C PHE A 22 -0.60 11.90 5.26
N VAL A 23 0.65 11.76 4.80
CA VAL A 23 1.41 10.51 4.93
C VAL A 23 1.65 10.18 6.40
N GLU A 24 2.05 11.16 7.21
CA GLU A 24 2.21 10.97 8.66
C GLU A 24 0.92 10.47 9.31
N GLN A 25 -0.22 11.13 9.04
CA GLN A 25 -1.50 10.74 9.60
C GLN A 25 -1.90 9.32 9.19
N LEU A 26 -1.75 8.97 7.90
CA LEU A 26 -2.11 7.65 7.40
C LEU A 26 -1.22 6.55 7.98
N VAL A 27 0.09 6.73 7.99
CA VAL A 27 1.03 5.77 8.57
C VAL A 27 0.76 5.58 10.06
N LYS A 28 0.52 6.68 10.80
CA LYS A 28 0.15 6.59 12.22
C LYS A 28 -1.15 5.83 12.44
N THR A 29 -2.15 6.02 11.57
CA THR A 29 -3.43 5.31 11.67
C THR A 29 -3.26 3.82 11.39
N LEU A 30 -2.47 3.46 10.37
CA LEU A 30 -2.15 2.07 10.02
C LEU A 30 -1.37 1.36 11.14
N GLU A 31 -0.29 1.97 11.62
CA GLU A 31 0.57 1.38 12.67
C GLU A 31 -0.10 1.38 14.05
N GLY A 32 -1.15 2.17 14.24
CA GLY A 32 -1.98 2.19 15.44
C GLY A 32 -3.19 1.26 15.39
N ASP A 33 -3.51 0.65 14.25
CA ASP A 33 -4.60 -0.32 14.12
C ASP A 33 -4.13 -1.71 14.57
N GLU A 34 -4.73 -2.22 15.65
CA GLU A 34 -4.36 -3.49 16.28
C GLU A 34 -4.48 -4.68 15.30
N GLU A 35 -5.53 -4.71 14.48
CA GLU A 35 -5.74 -5.78 13.51
C GLU A 35 -4.66 -5.77 12.43
N VAL A 36 -4.28 -4.60 11.94
CA VAL A 36 -3.19 -4.47 10.96
C VAL A 36 -1.88 -5.04 11.52
N MET A 37 -1.54 -4.66 12.76
CA MET A 37 -0.28 -5.09 13.38
C MET A 37 -0.25 -6.59 13.67
N GLU A 38 -1.35 -7.16 14.17
CA GLU A 38 -1.45 -8.60 14.44
C GLU A 38 -1.50 -9.44 13.16
N LEU A 39 -2.13 -8.95 12.09
CA LEU A 39 -2.09 -9.63 10.79
C LEU A 39 -0.67 -9.65 10.20
N LEU A 40 0.07 -8.55 10.26
CA LEU A 40 1.47 -8.51 9.81
C LEU A 40 2.36 -9.42 10.66
N TYR A 41 2.14 -9.48 11.98
CA TYR A 41 2.83 -10.43 12.84
C TYR A 41 2.54 -11.88 12.44
N MET A 42 1.26 -12.22 12.25
CA MET A 42 0.83 -13.56 11.88
C MET A 42 1.31 -13.96 10.47
N SER A 43 1.40 -13.00 9.53
CA SER A 43 2.05 -13.20 8.23
C SER A 43 3.49 -13.66 8.38
N ASN A 44 4.26 -13.06 9.30
CA ASN A 44 5.63 -13.53 9.60
C ASN A 44 5.66 -14.90 10.29
N VAL A 45 4.71 -15.20 11.18
CA VAL A 45 4.60 -16.54 11.76
C VAL A 45 4.46 -17.59 10.66
N ASN A 46 3.59 -17.35 9.68
CA ASN A 46 3.38 -18.29 8.58
C ASN A 46 4.54 -18.32 7.59
N ALA A 47 4.96 -17.17 7.07
CA ALA A 47 5.95 -17.13 6.01
C ALA A 47 7.37 -17.37 6.51
N VAL A 48 7.76 -16.72 7.61
CA VAL A 48 9.13 -16.80 8.14
C VAL A 48 9.29 -18.02 9.03
N LEU A 49 8.50 -18.13 10.10
CA LEU A 49 8.74 -19.17 11.11
C LEU A 49 8.37 -20.57 10.63
N ARG A 50 7.26 -20.72 9.89
CA ARG A 50 6.79 -22.03 9.42
C ARG A 50 7.40 -22.45 8.08
N LEU A 51 7.64 -21.50 7.16
CA LEU A 51 8.07 -21.80 5.78
C LEU A 51 9.50 -21.37 5.46
N GLY A 52 10.16 -20.59 6.32
CA GLY A 52 11.55 -20.16 6.13
C GLY A 52 11.75 -19.07 5.06
N TYR A 53 10.71 -18.31 4.71
CA TYR A 53 10.83 -17.14 3.83
C TYR A 53 11.37 -15.90 4.56
N ASN A 54 11.64 -14.85 3.80
CA ASN A 54 12.08 -13.55 4.31
C ASN A 54 10.92 -12.75 4.91
N ASP A 55 11.22 -11.59 5.51
CA ASP A 55 10.26 -10.73 6.20
C ASP A 55 9.05 -10.36 5.32
N HIS A 56 7.86 -10.56 5.89
CA HIS A 56 6.55 -10.13 5.40
C HIS A 56 5.79 -9.37 6.50
N GLY A 57 6.53 -8.76 7.43
CA GLY A 57 6.00 -8.02 8.57
C GLY A 57 6.06 -6.51 8.40
N PRO A 58 5.98 -5.76 9.52
CA PRO A 58 5.91 -4.29 9.49
C PRO A 58 7.17 -3.59 8.94
N VAL A 59 8.32 -4.25 8.85
CA VAL A 59 9.53 -3.64 8.26
C VAL A 59 9.44 -3.68 6.74
N HIS A 60 9.13 -4.85 6.17
CA HIS A 60 8.83 -5.02 4.74
C HIS A 60 7.75 -4.06 4.27
N ALA A 61 6.59 -4.01 4.94
CA ALA A 61 5.50 -3.09 4.61
C ALA A 61 5.95 -1.60 4.52
N ARG A 62 6.81 -1.15 5.43
CA ARG A 62 7.37 0.22 5.41
C ARG A 62 8.27 0.47 4.21
N ILE A 63 9.09 -0.53 3.83
CA ILE A 63 10.00 -0.42 2.68
C ILE A 63 9.16 -0.29 1.40
N VAL A 64 8.20 -1.18 1.19
CA VAL A 64 7.31 -1.18 0.01
C VAL A 64 6.53 0.13 -0.08
N ALA A 65 5.93 0.60 1.03
CA ALA A 65 5.20 1.86 1.03
C ALA A 65 6.10 3.07 0.69
N GLY A 66 7.33 3.10 1.19
CA GLY A 66 8.30 4.13 0.84
C GLY A 66 8.69 4.09 -0.64
N ALA A 67 8.98 2.89 -1.16
CA ALA A 67 9.30 2.69 -2.57
C ALA A 67 8.15 3.10 -3.50
N ALA A 68 6.90 2.77 -3.14
CA ALA A 68 5.72 3.16 -3.89
C ALA A 68 5.57 4.69 -4.01
N LEU A 69 5.81 5.44 -2.94
CA LEU A 69 5.78 6.90 -2.96
C LEU A 69 6.90 7.52 -3.81
N GLU A 70 8.10 6.93 -3.79
CA GLU A 70 9.20 7.38 -4.66
C GLU A 70 8.92 7.10 -6.14
N LEU A 71 8.37 5.92 -6.47
CA LEU A 71 7.95 5.60 -7.83
C LEU A 71 6.87 6.57 -8.32
N MET A 72 5.86 6.86 -7.49
CA MET A 72 4.86 7.89 -7.79
C MET A 72 5.52 9.24 -8.07
N ASN A 73 6.45 9.68 -7.21
CA ASN A 73 7.14 10.96 -7.37
C ASN A 73 7.97 11.04 -8.67
N ILE A 74 8.68 9.96 -9.02
CA ILE A 74 9.47 9.85 -10.26
C ILE A 74 8.56 9.89 -11.49
N LEU A 75 7.41 9.21 -11.45
CA LEU A 75 6.46 9.19 -12.57
C LEU A 75 5.84 10.57 -12.78
N LEU A 76 5.40 11.22 -11.70
CA LEU A 76 4.87 12.58 -11.75
C LEU A 76 5.91 13.58 -12.25
N SER A 77 7.17 13.47 -11.83
CA SER A 77 8.25 14.36 -12.31
C SER A 77 8.54 14.20 -13.81
N LYS A 78 8.11 13.10 -14.42
CA LYS A 78 8.21 12.83 -15.86
C LYS A 78 6.91 13.12 -16.62
N GLY A 79 5.90 13.70 -15.96
CA GLY A 79 4.60 14.00 -16.57
C GLY A 79 3.73 12.75 -16.81
N ILE A 80 4.06 11.61 -16.21
CA ILE A 80 3.23 10.40 -16.28
C ILE A 80 2.10 10.55 -15.25
N GLY A 81 0.87 10.58 -15.74
CA GLY A 81 -0.32 10.72 -14.90
C GLY A 81 -0.68 9.43 -14.15
N LEU A 82 -1.47 9.60 -13.10
CA LEU A 82 -1.98 8.54 -12.24
C LEU A 82 -3.39 8.14 -12.71
N THR A 83 -3.65 6.84 -12.85
CA THR A 83 -4.88 6.34 -13.50
C THR A 83 -6.12 6.73 -12.71
N SER A 84 -6.06 6.63 -11.39
CA SER A 84 -7.21 6.91 -10.53
C SER A 84 -7.66 8.37 -10.58
N LEU A 85 -6.71 9.31 -10.73
CA LEU A 85 -7.00 10.73 -10.93
C LEU A 85 -7.59 11.01 -12.30
N GLN A 86 -7.02 10.42 -13.36
CA GLN A 86 -7.51 10.61 -14.73
C GLN A 86 -8.94 10.06 -14.91
N GLN A 87 -9.29 9.01 -14.19
CA GLN A 87 -10.59 8.34 -14.28
C GLN A 87 -11.60 8.80 -13.21
N GLY A 88 -11.19 9.67 -12.27
CA GLY A 88 -12.07 10.20 -11.23
C GLY A 88 -12.50 9.18 -10.17
N THR A 89 -11.73 8.10 -10.00
CA THR A 89 -11.88 7.20 -8.84
C THR A 89 -11.21 7.79 -7.60
N ALA A 90 -10.16 8.59 -7.79
CA ALA A 90 -9.57 9.51 -6.82
C ALA A 90 -9.77 10.98 -7.28
N ALA A 91 -9.85 11.91 -6.33
CA ALA A 91 -10.02 13.35 -6.57
C ALA A 91 -8.81 14.19 -6.17
N SER A 92 -7.82 13.61 -5.47
CA SER A 92 -6.62 14.32 -5.04
C SER A 92 -5.42 13.39 -4.98
N ILE A 93 -4.22 13.97 -4.98
CA ILE A 93 -2.97 13.22 -4.79
C ILE A 93 -2.97 12.50 -3.43
N ASP A 94 -3.63 13.04 -2.41
CA ASP A 94 -3.74 12.38 -1.10
C ASP A 94 -4.62 11.13 -1.16
N GLU A 95 -5.71 11.14 -1.94
CA GLU A 95 -6.49 9.91 -2.21
C GLU A 95 -5.64 8.87 -2.99
N VAL A 96 -4.71 9.28 -3.85
CA VAL A 96 -3.76 8.35 -4.51
C VAL A 96 -2.72 7.81 -3.52
N LYS A 97 -2.11 8.68 -2.69
CA LYS A 97 -1.18 8.26 -1.64
C LYS A 97 -1.86 7.27 -0.69
N PHE A 98 -3.14 7.48 -0.39
CA PHE A 98 -3.93 6.53 0.38
C PHE A 98 -3.95 5.15 -0.27
N VAL A 99 -4.23 5.06 -1.57
CA VAL A 99 -4.21 3.81 -2.32
C VAL A 99 -2.84 3.15 -2.23
N LEU A 100 -1.77 3.89 -2.54
CA LEU A 100 -0.41 3.36 -2.58
C LEU A 100 0.07 2.86 -1.22
N ILE A 101 -0.06 3.68 -0.18
CA ILE A 101 0.43 3.34 1.16
C ILE A 101 -0.39 2.20 1.74
N THR A 102 -1.72 2.27 1.65
CA THR A 102 -2.60 1.26 2.25
C THR A 102 -2.44 -0.09 1.54
N ALA A 103 -2.39 -0.11 0.20
CA ALA A 103 -2.15 -1.35 -0.54
C ALA A 103 -0.76 -1.93 -0.22
N SER A 104 0.29 -1.10 -0.17
CA SER A 104 1.65 -1.54 0.17
C SER A 104 1.74 -2.14 1.58
N TYR A 105 1.08 -1.52 2.57
CA TYR A 105 1.05 -2.03 3.94
C TYR A 105 0.30 -3.35 4.07
N LEU A 106 -0.77 -3.51 3.30
CA LEU A 106 -1.69 -4.64 3.44
C LEU A 106 -1.45 -5.76 2.44
N HIS A 107 -0.55 -5.61 1.46
CA HIS A 107 -0.44 -6.60 0.36
C HIS A 107 -0.15 -8.03 0.84
N ASP A 108 0.64 -8.17 1.91
CA ASP A 108 1.08 -9.45 2.45
C ASP A 108 0.20 -10.00 3.59
N ILE A 109 -0.88 -9.33 4.01
CA ILE A 109 -1.68 -9.77 5.17
C ILE A 109 -2.41 -11.09 4.92
N GLY A 110 -2.59 -11.51 3.67
CA GLY A 110 -3.14 -12.82 3.38
C GLY A 110 -2.25 -13.98 3.86
N ASN A 111 -0.95 -13.74 4.03
CA ASN A 111 -0.04 -14.71 4.63
C ASN A 111 -0.45 -15.03 6.08
N ALA A 112 -1.19 -14.17 6.78
CA ALA A 112 -1.73 -14.46 8.11
C ALA A 112 -2.70 -15.66 8.09
N VAL A 113 -3.34 -15.91 6.95
CA VAL A 113 -4.23 -17.06 6.73
C VAL A 113 -3.45 -18.21 6.09
N HIS A 114 -2.85 -17.97 4.92
CA HIS A 114 -2.10 -18.99 4.19
C HIS A 114 -1.17 -18.37 3.14
N ARG A 115 -0.11 -19.10 2.74
CA ARG A 115 0.83 -18.67 1.71
C ARG A 115 0.21 -18.72 0.30
N GLU A 116 -0.45 -19.83 -0.01
CA GLU A 116 -1.18 -20.01 -1.27
C GLU A 116 -2.29 -18.98 -1.40
N ASN A 117 -2.34 -18.29 -2.54
CA ASN A 117 -3.32 -17.24 -2.85
C ASN A 117 -3.33 -16.07 -1.84
N HIS A 118 -2.22 -15.81 -1.14
CA HIS A 118 -2.15 -14.76 -0.13
C HIS A 118 -2.55 -13.37 -0.65
N GLU A 119 -2.34 -13.05 -1.93
CA GLU A 119 -2.73 -11.77 -2.50
C GLU A 119 -4.26 -11.65 -2.61
N PHE A 120 -4.94 -12.73 -3.01
CA PHE A 120 -6.40 -12.80 -3.04
C PHE A 120 -7.00 -12.76 -1.64
N LEU A 121 -6.45 -13.57 -0.72
CA LEU A 121 -6.86 -13.59 0.68
C LEU A 121 -6.65 -12.22 1.34
N GLY A 122 -5.50 -11.59 1.08
CA GLY A 122 -5.16 -10.27 1.57
C GLY A 122 -6.12 -9.20 1.06
N ALA A 123 -6.47 -9.22 -0.22
CA ALA A 123 -7.47 -8.32 -0.78
C ALA A 123 -8.85 -8.47 -0.11
N MET A 124 -9.25 -9.69 0.29
CA MET A 124 -10.52 -9.89 1.00
C MET A 124 -10.45 -9.43 2.46
N LEU A 125 -9.36 -9.74 3.17
CA LEU A 125 -9.15 -9.30 4.56
C LEU A 125 -9.06 -7.77 4.67
N ALA A 126 -8.42 -7.11 3.70
CA ALA A 126 -8.19 -5.67 3.74
C ALA A 126 -9.47 -4.84 3.66
N LYS A 127 -10.59 -5.39 3.17
CA LYS A 127 -11.81 -4.60 2.89
C LYS A 127 -12.28 -3.77 4.10
N ASP A 128 -12.45 -4.41 5.25
CA ASP A 128 -13.01 -3.74 6.44
C ASP A 128 -11.97 -2.83 7.11
N ILE A 129 -10.70 -3.21 7.06
CA ILE A 129 -9.57 -2.36 7.47
C ILE A 129 -9.59 -1.06 6.65
N VAL A 130 -9.68 -1.16 5.32
CA VAL A 130 -9.71 0.00 4.42
C VAL A 130 -10.93 0.89 4.68
N ASP A 131 -12.11 0.31 4.92
CA ASP A 131 -13.31 1.07 5.29
C ASP A 131 -13.11 1.88 6.59
N ARG A 132 -12.45 1.30 7.61
CA ARG A 132 -12.11 2.00 8.85
C ARG A 132 -11.07 3.10 8.63
N LEU A 133 -10.03 2.83 7.84
CA LEU A 133 -8.98 3.81 7.53
C LEU A 133 -9.55 5.02 6.77
N ILE A 134 -10.35 4.79 5.72
CA ILE A 134 -10.97 5.88 4.95
C ILE A 134 -11.83 6.77 5.87
N SER A 135 -12.56 6.18 6.80
CA SER A 135 -13.41 6.94 7.74
C SER A 135 -12.60 7.87 8.65
N GLN A 136 -11.34 7.53 8.94
CA GLN A 136 -10.45 8.31 9.82
C GLN A 136 -9.61 9.34 9.05
N VAL A 137 -9.09 8.97 7.86
CA VAL A 137 -8.12 9.82 7.13
C VAL A 137 -8.69 10.52 5.90
N LEU A 138 -9.81 10.04 5.35
CA LEU A 138 -10.48 10.60 4.19
C LEU A 138 -11.99 10.82 4.44
N PRO A 139 -12.40 11.48 5.54
CA PRO A 139 -13.81 11.63 5.90
C PRO A 139 -14.64 12.40 4.85
N GLN A 140 -13.98 13.22 4.02
CA GLN A 140 -14.62 14.03 2.97
C GLN A 140 -14.73 13.32 1.61
N SER A 141 -14.37 12.04 1.53
CA SER A 141 -14.39 11.27 0.27
C SER A 141 -15.82 11.00 -0.25
N GLY A 142 -16.83 11.06 0.62
CA GLY A 142 -18.23 10.82 0.22
C GLY A 142 -18.39 9.48 -0.49
N PRO A 143 -19.15 9.41 -1.62
CA PRO A 143 -19.28 8.17 -2.39
C PRO A 143 -17.97 7.62 -2.97
N ARG A 144 -16.91 8.45 -3.13
CA ARG A 144 -15.62 8.00 -3.66
C ARG A 144 -14.94 6.99 -2.74
N ARG A 145 -15.26 6.96 -1.44
CA ARG A 145 -14.73 5.96 -0.50
C ARG A 145 -14.81 4.54 -1.02
N PHE A 146 -15.91 4.19 -1.70
CA PHE A 146 -16.10 2.86 -2.25
C PHE A 146 -15.17 2.60 -3.46
N ARG A 147 -14.90 3.60 -4.28
CA ARG A 147 -13.99 3.51 -5.42
C ARG A 147 -12.55 3.40 -4.93
N ILE A 148 -12.14 4.29 -4.02
CA ILE A 148 -10.81 4.27 -3.38
C ILE A 148 -10.55 2.92 -2.71
N ARG A 149 -11.54 2.35 -2.01
CA ARG A 149 -11.44 0.99 -1.48
C ARG A 149 -11.15 -0.01 -2.59
N GLN A 150 -11.90 0.00 -3.70
CA GLN A 150 -11.63 -0.96 -4.79
C GLN A 150 -10.28 -0.75 -5.45
N GLU A 151 -9.77 0.48 -5.54
CA GLU A 151 -8.40 0.74 -5.99
C GLU A 151 -7.37 0.06 -5.06
N VAL A 152 -7.55 0.15 -3.74
CA VAL A 152 -6.68 -0.54 -2.77
C VAL A 152 -6.75 -2.05 -2.95
N LEU A 153 -7.96 -2.64 -2.96
CA LEU A 153 -8.10 -4.10 -3.05
C LEU A 153 -7.58 -4.64 -4.39
N SER A 154 -7.80 -3.89 -5.49
CA SER A 154 -7.26 -4.22 -6.81
C SER A 154 -5.74 -4.14 -6.83
N ALA A 155 -5.14 -3.13 -6.20
CA ALA A 155 -3.69 -3.00 -6.11
C ALA A 155 -3.06 -4.13 -5.29
N ILE A 156 -3.66 -4.51 -4.15
CA ILE A 156 -3.22 -5.66 -3.35
C ILE A 156 -3.23 -6.93 -4.21
N TYR A 157 -4.35 -7.25 -4.84
CA TYR A 157 -4.46 -8.48 -5.64
C TYR A 157 -3.50 -8.48 -6.85
N SER A 158 -3.21 -7.30 -7.42
CA SER A 158 -2.29 -7.16 -8.55
C SER A 158 -0.83 -7.41 -8.21
N THR A 159 -0.48 -7.56 -6.93
CA THR A 159 0.87 -8.01 -6.51
C THR A 159 1.12 -9.47 -6.87
N ALA A 160 0.06 -10.27 -7.11
CA ALA A 160 0.18 -11.64 -7.59
C ALA A 160 0.86 -11.69 -8.97
N MET A 161 1.80 -12.61 -9.12
CA MET A 161 2.67 -12.66 -10.32
C MET A 161 1.90 -12.86 -11.63
N ASP A 162 0.79 -13.57 -11.61
CA ASP A 162 -0.05 -13.89 -12.77
C ASP A 162 -1.21 -12.90 -12.98
N VAL A 163 -1.40 -11.93 -12.07
CA VAL A 163 -2.48 -10.93 -12.15
C VAL A 163 -1.97 -9.65 -12.77
N LYS A 164 -2.47 -9.29 -13.96
CA LYS A 164 -2.10 -8.03 -14.63
C LYS A 164 -2.65 -6.81 -13.86
N PRO A 165 -1.80 -5.84 -13.43
CA PRO A 165 -2.27 -4.59 -12.87
C PRO A 165 -3.11 -3.79 -13.87
N LEU A 166 -4.20 -3.19 -13.40
CA LEU A 166 -5.12 -2.41 -14.24
C LEU A 166 -4.90 -0.89 -14.17
N THR A 167 -4.12 -0.43 -13.20
CA THR A 167 -3.82 0.99 -12.96
C THR A 167 -2.32 1.21 -12.81
N VAL A 168 -1.88 2.45 -13.00
CA VAL A 168 -0.50 2.87 -12.72
C VAL A 168 -0.18 2.63 -11.24
N GLU A 169 -1.13 2.90 -10.34
CA GLU A 169 -1.02 2.72 -8.91
C GLU A 169 -0.82 1.25 -8.52
N ALA A 170 -1.61 0.33 -9.09
CA ALA A 170 -1.42 -1.10 -8.89
C ALA A 170 -0.06 -1.58 -9.45
N SER A 171 0.39 -0.99 -10.57
CA SER A 171 1.72 -1.28 -11.14
C SER A 171 2.85 -0.77 -10.24
N ILE A 172 2.67 0.40 -9.63
CA ILE A 172 3.61 0.96 -8.65
C ILE A 172 3.74 0.02 -7.46
N VAL A 173 2.62 -0.38 -6.84
CA VAL A 173 2.62 -1.26 -5.66
C VAL A 173 3.27 -2.61 -5.96
N ARG A 174 3.04 -3.17 -7.15
CA ARG A 174 3.67 -4.43 -7.58
C ARG A 174 5.19 -4.31 -7.78
N LEU A 175 5.69 -3.15 -8.21
CA LEU A 175 7.11 -2.92 -8.46
C LEU A 175 7.90 -2.50 -7.22
N ALA A 176 7.20 -1.92 -6.24
CA ALA A 176 7.74 -1.44 -4.98
C ALA A 176 8.22 -2.58 -4.08
#